data_AF-A0AB33FQ60-F1
#
_entry.id   AF-A0AB33FQ60-F1
#
_cell.length_a   1.000
_cell.length_b   1.000
_cell.length_c   1.000
_cell.angle_alpha   90.00
_cell.angle_beta   90.00
_cell.angle_gamma   90.00
#
_symmetry.space_group_name_H-M   'P 1'
#
loop_
_entity.id
_entity.type
_entity.pdbx_description
1 polymer ?
#
loop_
_entity_poly.entity_id
_entity_poly.type
_entity_poly.pdbx_seq_one_letter_code
_entity_poly.pdbx_strand_id
1 'polypeptide(L)'
;MTQKKLTALTGSRQTQPEIRQKDNYPEIIPLVLGAIGGKTSMVTNARNLHEFLGSKDRFADWIKRRIEQYGFVENVDYQAFSESTEKGRPRTEYCISSDMAKELSMVERTERGKEARQYFIDCEERLRRVAPKEHEAALLTWRKNRVAACEDHKSMAAAMKGYIERTGDVQHGFAYSNECSFLNGLVLGLHPRTWAKQKDISVKQVRDHMNVDQLALLAYLESRNCTLLDLDTLTTVRKTKLTELAQRWLVKRVGGSA
;
A
#
# COMPACT_ATOMS: atom_id res chain seq x y z
N MET A 1 -7.89 -33.20 61.71
CA MET A 1 -9.09 -33.88 61.18
C MET A 1 -10.21 -32.85 61.00
N THR A 2 -10.42 -32.32 59.80
CA THR A 2 -11.73 -31.97 59.23
C THR A 2 -11.51 -31.44 57.81
N GLN A 3 -12.01 -32.17 56.81
CA GLN A 3 -12.04 -31.75 55.41
C GLN A 3 -13.03 -30.60 55.24
N LYS A 4 -12.60 -29.46 54.68
CA LYS A 4 -13.50 -28.47 54.10
C LYS A 4 -13.52 -28.65 52.58
N LYS A 5 -14.63 -29.19 52.08
CA LYS A 5 -15.02 -29.16 50.66
C LYS A 5 -15.05 -27.71 50.19
N LEU A 6 -14.30 -27.38 49.14
CA LEU A 6 -14.52 -26.15 48.37
C LEU A 6 -15.60 -26.42 47.34
N THR A 7 -16.75 -25.80 47.53
CA THR A 7 -17.87 -25.71 46.58
C THR A 7 -17.50 -24.78 45.44
N ALA A 8 -17.61 -25.26 44.19
CA ALA A 8 -17.46 -24.44 43.00
C ALA A 8 -18.69 -23.52 42.85
N LEU A 9 -18.45 -22.20 42.82
CA LEU A 9 -19.46 -21.21 42.45
C LEU A 9 -19.56 -21.11 40.92
N THR A 10 -20.80 -21.27 40.47
CA THR A 10 -21.37 -20.96 39.16
C THR A 10 -21.05 -19.52 38.74
N GLY A 11 -20.63 -19.31 37.49
CA GLY A 11 -20.42 -17.95 36.97
C GLY A 11 -20.09 -17.85 35.49
N SER A 12 -21.06 -17.34 34.73
CA SER A 12 -21.01 -16.83 33.34
C SER A 12 -20.98 -17.84 32.19
N ARG A 13 -22.16 -18.00 31.58
CA ARG A 13 -22.39 -18.51 30.24
C ARG A 13 -21.60 -17.63 29.26
N GLN A 14 -20.57 -18.16 28.63
CA GLN A 14 -20.10 -17.62 27.36
C GLN A 14 -21.05 -18.14 26.27
N THR A 15 -22.00 -17.30 25.87
CA THR A 15 -22.76 -17.50 24.63
C THR A 15 -21.79 -17.40 23.47
N GLN A 16 -21.43 -18.53 22.86
CA GLN A 16 -20.91 -18.54 21.49
C GLN A 16 -21.96 -17.83 20.61
N PRO A 17 -21.56 -16.87 19.77
CA PRO A 17 -22.49 -16.37 18.77
C PRO A 17 -22.79 -17.52 17.81
N GLU A 18 -24.05 -17.91 17.73
CA GLU A 18 -24.56 -18.82 16.72
C GLU A 18 -24.11 -18.33 15.33
N ILE A 19 -23.33 -19.16 14.65
CA ILE A 19 -22.97 -18.96 13.25
C ILE A 19 -24.27 -19.08 12.47
N ARG A 20 -24.90 -17.95 12.17
CA ARG A 20 -26.03 -17.89 11.25
C ARG A 20 -25.51 -18.23 9.86
N GLN A 21 -25.70 -19.49 9.46
CA GLN A 21 -25.73 -19.86 8.05
C GLN A 21 -26.82 -19.02 7.38
N LYS A 22 -26.40 -18.06 6.57
CA LYS A 22 -27.24 -17.45 5.54
C LYS A 22 -26.49 -17.53 4.23
N ASP A 23 -27.06 -18.33 3.34
CA ASP A 23 -26.54 -18.70 2.04
C ASP A 23 -26.36 -17.51 1.08
N ASN A 24 -25.46 -17.72 0.12
CA ASN A 24 -25.15 -16.95 -1.10
C ASN A 24 -24.29 -15.67 -1.00
N TYR A 25 -23.02 -15.87 -0.62
CA TYR A 25 -21.96 -14.85 -0.63
C TYR A 25 -21.60 -14.18 -1.98
N PRO A 26 -21.68 -14.82 -3.17
CA PRO A 26 -21.29 -14.16 -4.42
C PRO A 26 -22.24 -13.05 -4.90
N GLU A 27 -23.40 -12.86 -4.26
CA GLU A 27 -24.37 -11.81 -4.61
C GLU A 27 -24.19 -10.51 -3.81
N ILE A 28 -23.32 -10.48 -2.78
CA ILE A 28 -23.23 -9.35 -1.85
C ILE A 28 -22.55 -8.14 -2.51
N ILE A 29 -21.40 -8.35 -3.17
CA ILE A 29 -20.71 -7.33 -3.98
C ILE A 29 -20.13 -8.03 -5.22
N PRO A 30 -20.70 -7.84 -6.43
CA PRO A 30 -20.19 -8.48 -7.63
C PRO A 30 -18.84 -7.87 -8.00
N LEU A 31 -17.79 -8.67 -7.89
CA LEU A 31 -16.44 -8.33 -8.35
C LEU A 31 -16.20 -9.00 -9.71
N VAL A 32 -15.80 -8.21 -10.70
CA VAL A 32 -15.45 -8.69 -12.04
C VAL A 32 -14.02 -8.32 -12.38
N LEU A 33 -13.37 -9.09 -13.25
CA LEU A 33 -12.09 -8.70 -13.81
C LEU A 33 -12.31 -7.52 -14.76
N GLY A 34 -11.62 -6.41 -14.48
CA GLY A 34 -11.64 -5.21 -15.30
C GLY A 34 -10.28 -4.53 -15.33
N ALA A 35 -10.22 -3.33 -15.89
CA ALA A 35 -9.00 -2.53 -15.93
C ALA A 35 -9.27 -1.12 -15.39
N ILE A 36 -8.40 -0.65 -14.49
CA ILE A 36 -8.35 0.74 -14.03
C ILE A 36 -6.95 1.26 -14.37
N GLY A 37 -6.86 2.38 -15.09
CA GLY A 37 -5.57 2.94 -15.50
C GLY A 37 -4.70 2.00 -16.34
N GLY A 38 -5.31 1.07 -17.09
CA GLY A 38 -4.61 0.07 -17.89
C GLY A 38 -4.08 -1.14 -17.11
N LYS A 39 -4.31 -1.21 -15.79
CA LYS A 39 -3.93 -2.36 -14.95
C LYS A 39 -5.13 -3.26 -14.70
N THR A 40 -4.99 -4.55 -15.02
CA THR A 40 -6.01 -5.57 -14.71
C THR A 40 -6.17 -5.71 -13.20
N SER A 41 -7.40 -5.52 -12.71
CA SER A 41 -7.74 -5.59 -11.28
C SER A 41 -9.17 -6.11 -11.11
N MET A 42 -9.51 -6.60 -9.92
CA MET A 42 -10.91 -6.85 -9.56
C MET A 42 -11.61 -5.51 -9.33
N VAL A 43 -12.74 -5.31 -10.00
CA VAL A 43 -13.51 -4.07 -9.98
C VAL A 43 -14.99 -4.33 -9.72
N THR A 44 -15.71 -3.30 -9.30
CA THR A 44 -17.17 -3.32 -9.18
C THR A 44 -17.76 -1.97 -9.58
N ASN A 45 -19.08 -1.95 -9.81
CA ASN A 45 -19.81 -0.72 -10.08
C ASN A 45 -20.16 -0.01 -8.76
N ALA A 46 -19.77 1.25 -8.62
CA ALA A 46 -19.98 2.02 -7.39
C ALA A 46 -21.46 2.23 -7.05
N ARG A 47 -22.35 2.30 -8.05
CA ARG A 47 -23.79 2.47 -7.85
C ARG A 47 -24.39 1.22 -7.24
N ASN A 48 -24.01 0.05 -7.74
CA ASN A 48 -24.44 -1.23 -7.16
C ASN A 48 -23.97 -1.34 -5.70
N LEU A 49 -22.72 -0.94 -5.43
CA LEU A 49 -22.21 -0.90 -4.06
C LEU A 49 -23.00 0.08 -3.19
N HIS A 50 -23.28 1.30 -3.66
CA HIS A 50 -24.05 2.30 -2.93
C HIS A 50 -25.45 1.82 -2.55
N GLU A 51 -26.15 1.20 -3.50
CA GLU A 51 -27.47 0.60 -3.29
C GLU A 51 -27.40 -0.54 -2.27
N PHE A 52 -26.42 -1.44 -2.42
CA PHE A 52 -26.17 -2.52 -1.46
C PHE A 52 -25.92 -1.99 -0.05
N LEU A 53 -25.08 -0.96 0.10
CA LEU A 53 -24.73 -0.38 1.40
C LEU A 53 -25.93 0.32 2.07
N GLY A 54 -27.00 0.62 1.34
CA GLY A 54 -28.20 1.26 1.87
C GLY A 54 -27.95 2.71 2.32
N SER A 55 -27.00 3.39 1.68
CA SER A 55 -26.75 4.81 1.92
C SER A 55 -27.97 5.64 1.53
N LYS A 56 -28.35 6.59 2.39
CA LYS A 56 -29.51 7.48 2.17
C LYS A 56 -29.18 8.68 1.28
N ASP A 57 -27.90 8.93 1.06
CA ASP A 57 -27.45 10.07 0.26
C ASP A 57 -27.68 9.80 -1.24
N ARG A 58 -27.81 10.86 -2.02
CA ARG A 58 -27.87 10.73 -3.47
C ARG A 58 -26.51 10.23 -3.97
N PHE A 59 -26.52 9.17 -4.79
CA PHE A 59 -25.29 8.53 -5.29
C PHE A 59 -24.23 9.52 -5.80
N ALA A 60 -24.62 10.51 -6.61
CA ALA A 60 -23.69 11.46 -7.21
C ALA A 60 -22.97 12.34 -6.16
N ASP A 61 -23.67 12.72 -5.09
CA ASP A 61 -23.11 13.50 -4.00
C ASP A 61 -22.28 12.60 -3.08
N TRP A 62 -22.78 11.39 -2.83
CA TRP A 62 -22.13 10.37 -2.04
C TRP A 62 -20.75 10.01 -2.59
N ILE A 63 -20.66 9.63 -3.87
CA ILE A 63 -19.41 9.15 -4.48
C ILE A 63 -18.35 10.25 -4.54
N LYS A 64 -18.73 11.48 -4.91
CA LYS A 64 -17.82 12.63 -4.94
C LYS A 64 -17.26 12.94 -3.56
N ARG A 65 -18.13 12.98 -2.55
CA ARG A 65 -17.73 13.23 -1.16
C ARG A 65 -16.79 12.12 -0.65
N ARG A 66 -17.06 10.86 -0.97
CA ARG A 66 -16.21 9.73 -0.55
C ARG A 66 -14.85 9.74 -1.25
N ILE A 67 -14.80 10.06 -2.54
CA ILE A 67 -13.55 10.25 -3.29
C ILE A 67 -12.68 11.31 -2.63
N GLU A 68 -13.24 12.49 -2.35
CA GLU A 68 -12.50 13.58 -1.73
C GLU A 68 -12.07 13.24 -0.29
N GLN A 69 -12.97 12.68 0.51
CA GLN A 69 -12.72 12.42 1.93
C GLN A 69 -11.60 11.39 2.17
N TYR A 70 -11.52 10.35 1.34
CA TYR A 70 -10.54 9.26 1.49
C TYR A 70 -9.37 9.39 0.51
N GLY A 71 -9.35 10.41 -0.34
CA GLY A 71 -8.25 10.69 -1.26
C GLY A 71 -8.11 9.64 -2.35
N PHE A 72 -9.22 9.05 -2.82
CA PHE A 72 -9.19 8.09 -3.92
C PHE A 72 -8.73 8.77 -5.21
N VAL A 73 -7.85 8.09 -5.96
CA VAL A 73 -7.19 8.65 -7.14
C VAL A 73 -7.77 8.04 -8.42
N GLU A 74 -8.13 8.90 -9.38
CA GLU A 74 -8.61 8.45 -10.69
C GLU A 74 -7.51 7.69 -11.46
N ASN A 75 -7.89 6.62 -12.15
CA ASN A 75 -6.99 5.66 -12.80
C ASN A 75 -6.11 4.83 -11.84
N VAL A 76 -6.33 4.93 -10.53
CA VAL A 76 -5.74 4.03 -9.52
C VAL A 76 -6.85 3.29 -8.78
N ASP A 77 -7.76 4.03 -8.16
CA ASP A 77 -8.85 3.49 -7.33
C ASP A 77 -10.17 3.42 -8.08
N TYR A 78 -10.40 4.32 -9.03
CA TYR A 78 -11.63 4.35 -9.81
C TYR A 78 -11.41 4.91 -11.22
N GLN A 79 -12.42 4.70 -12.07
CA GLN A 79 -12.55 5.37 -13.36
C GLN A 79 -13.99 5.83 -13.55
N ALA A 80 -14.18 7.11 -13.85
CA ALA A 80 -15.49 7.66 -14.17
C ALA A 80 -15.80 7.48 -15.66
N PHE A 81 -17.05 7.15 -15.99
CA PHE A 81 -17.51 7.05 -17.36
C PHE A 81 -18.92 7.61 -17.50
N SER A 82 -19.28 8.02 -18.72
CA SER A 82 -20.62 8.52 -18.99
C SER A 82 -21.48 7.40 -19.56
N GLU A 83 -22.61 7.14 -18.92
CA GLU A 83 -23.62 6.21 -19.41
C GLU A 83 -24.75 7.01 -20.09
N SER A 84 -25.01 6.72 -21.36
CA SER A 84 -26.06 7.37 -22.13
C SER A 84 -27.41 6.71 -21.81
N THR A 85 -28.41 7.52 -21.45
CA THR A 85 -29.78 7.03 -21.22
C THR A 85 -30.62 7.30 -22.47
N GLU A 86 -31.45 6.35 -22.91
CA GLU A 86 -32.23 6.41 -24.17
C GLU A 86 -33.06 7.69 -24.37
N LYS A 87 -33.44 8.38 -23.28
CA LYS A 87 -34.28 9.60 -23.30
C LYS A 87 -33.83 10.70 -22.32
N GLY A 88 -32.57 10.70 -21.87
CA GLY A 88 -32.14 11.55 -20.76
C GLY A 88 -30.72 12.12 -20.87
N ARG A 89 -30.41 13.07 -19.98
CA ARG A 89 -29.04 13.60 -19.81
C ARG A 89 -28.12 12.44 -19.38
N PRO A 90 -26.94 12.30 -20.02
CA PRO A 90 -25.99 11.26 -19.65
C PRO A 90 -25.64 11.33 -18.16
N ARG A 91 -25.55 10.15 -17.52
CA ARG A 91 -25.19 10.03 -16.11
C ARG A 91 -23.71 9.70 -15.98
N THR A 92 -23.09 10.19 -14.92
CA THR A 92 -21.72 9.79 -14.58
C THR A 92 -21.79 8.57 -13.67
N GLU A 93 -21.17 7.50 -14.13
CA GLU A 93 -21.01 6.23 -13.41
C GLU A 93 -19.54 6.02 -13.06
N TYR A 94 -19.30 5.14 -12.09
CA TYR A 94 -17.96 4.90 -11.54
C TYR A 94 -17.69 3.40 -11.47
N CYS A 95 -16.61 2.99 -12.12
CA CYS A 95 -15.99 1.68 -11.91
C CYS A 95 -14.93 1.85 -10.81
N ILE A 96 -15.03 1.09 -9.72
CA ILE A 96 -14.15 1.21 -8.55
C ILE A 96 -13.37 -0.08 -8.33
N SER A 97 -12.17 0.04 -7.79
CA SER A 97 -11.31 -1.08 -7.42
C SER A 97 -11.92 -1.87 -6.27
N SER A 98 -11.54 -3.15 -6.15
CA SER A 98 -11.95 -3.96 -5.00
C SER A 98 -11.48 -3.36 -3.67
N ASP A 99 -10.34 -2.67 -3.64
CA ASP A 99 -9.80 -2.09 -2.42
C ASP A 99 -10.59 -0.83 -2.01
N MET A 100 -10.93 0.04 -2.97
CA MET A 100 -11.84 1.15 -2.74
C MET A 100 -13.21 0.65 -2.26
N ALA A 101 -13.76 -0.40 -2.87
CA ALA A 101 -15.05 -0.97 -2.46
C ALA A 101 -15.03 -1.50 -1.02
N LYS A 102 -13.94 -2.17 -0.60
CA LYS A 102 -13.74 -2.61 0.78
C LYS A 102 -13.73 -1.44 1.75
N GLU A 103 -12.94 -0.42 1.45
CA GLU A 103 -12.82 0.76 2.30
C GLU A 103 -14.16 1.48 2.46
N LEU A 104 -14.86 1.73 1.35
CA LEU A 104 -16.21 2.30 1.35
C LEU A 104 -17.18 1.48 2.21
N SER A 105 -17.16 0.14 2.08
CA SER A 105 -18.01 -0.74 2.88
C SER A 105 -17.74 -0.65 4.38
N MET A 106 -16.46 -0.47 4.76
CA MET A 106 -16.06 -0.36 6.17
C MET A 106 -16.46 0.98 6.80
N VAL A 107 -16.49 2.07 6.02
CA VAL A 107 -16.75 3.42 6.54
C VAL A 107 -18.21 3.81 6.53
N GLU A 108 -19.06 3.09 5.81
CA GLU A 108 -20.45 3.51 5.58
C GLU A 108 -21.37 3.37 6.80
N ARG A 109 -20.89 2.69 7.87
CA ARG A 109 -21.58 2.55 9.16
C ARG A 109 -23.05 2.09 9.04
N THR A 110 -23.34 1.25 8.05
CA THR A 110 -24.64 0.60 7.88
C THR A 110 -24.56 -0.88 8.24
N GLU A 111 -25.71 -1.52 8.52
CA GLU A 111 -25.75 -2.99 8.72
C GLU A 111 -25.23 -3.73 7.48
N ARG A 112 -25.55 -3.23 6.28
CA ARG A 112 -25.03 -3.77 5.02
C ARG A 112 -23.52 -3.58 4.88
N GLY A 113 -22.98 -2.44 5.31
CA GLY A 113 -21.53 -2.23 5.40
C GLY A 113 -20.86 -3.21 6.37
N LYS A 114 -21.51 -3.52 7.49
CA LYS A 114 -21.05 -4.55 8.43
C LYS A 114 -21.09 -5.96 7.82
N GLU A 115 -22.15 -6.29 7.08
CA GLU A 115 -22.25 -7.56 6.32
C GLU A 115 -21.12 -7.67 5.28
N ALA A 116 -20.88 -6.63 4.48
CA ALA A 116 -19.78 -6.61 3.52
C ALA A 116 -18.41 -6.74 4.20
N ARG A 117 -18.19 -6.08 5.34
CA ARG A 117 -16.96 -6.23 6.12
C ARG A 117 -16.75 -7.68 6.55
N GLN A 118 -17.78 -8.33 7.09
CA GLN A 118 -17.69 -9.72 7.50
C GLN A 118 -17.39 -10.63 6.30
N TYR A 119 -18.05 -10.38 5.17
CA TYR A 119 -17.80 -11.11 3.92
C TYR A 119 -16.34 -11.01 3.46
N PHE A 120 -15.74 -9.82 3.46
CA PHE A 120 -14.34 -9.67 3.06
C PHE A 120 -13.37 -10.36 4.02
N ILE A 121 -13.65 -10.33 5.33
CA ILE A 121 -12.87 -11.06 6.33
C ILE A 121 -12.96 -12.56 6.08
N ASP A 122 -14.18 -13.08 5.86
CA ASP A 122 -14.40 -14.50 5.59
C ASP A 122 -13.69 -14.96 4.30
N CYS A 123 -13.67 -14.11 3.27
CA CYS A 123 -12.92 -14.36 2.04
C CYS A 123 -11.41 -14.44 2.29
N GLU A 124 -10.85 -13.53 3.10
CA GLU A 124 -9.43 -13.55 3.46
C GLU A 124 -9.07 -14.81 4.28
N GLU A 125 -9.92 -15.17 5.24
CA GLU A 125 -9.74 -16.41 6.01
C GLU A 125 -9.82 -17.65 5.12
N ARG A 126 -10.75 -17.68 4.17
CA ARG A 126 -10.88 -18.80 3.22
C ARG A 126 -9.67 -18.89 2.31
N LEU A 127 -9.16 -17.77 1.80
CA LEU A 127 -7.93 -17.72 1.00
C LEU A 127 -6.74 -18.28 1.81
N ARG A 128 -6.62 -17.90 3.08
CA ARG A 128 -5.61 -18.43 3.99
C ARG A 128 -5.69 -19.95 4.17
N ARG A 129 -6.90 -20.53 4.18
CA ARG A 129 -7.11 -21.99 4.34
C ARG A 129 -6.90 -22.76 3.04
N VAL A 130 -7.39 -22.25 1.92
CA VAL A 130 -7.38 -22.94 0.62
C VAL A 130 -6.03 -22.82 -0.08
N ALA A 131 -5.36 -21.66 0.04
CA ALA A 131 -4.09 -21.38 -0.62
C ALA A 131 -3.07 -20.76 0.36
N PRO A 132 -2.62 -21.50 1.39
CA PRO A 132 -1.77 -20.96 2.45
C PRO A 132 -0.43 -20.42 1.92
N LYS A 133 0.16 -21.07 0.91
CA LYS A 133 1.43 -20.62 0.29
C LYS A 133 1.28 -19.31 -0.47
N GLU A 134 0.18 -19.12 -1.19
CA GLU A 134 -0.10 -17.89 -1.95
C GLU A 134 -0.41 -16.74 -1.00
N HIS A 135 -1.20 -17.00 0.04
CA HIS A 135 -1.47 -16.03 1.10
C HIS A 135 -0.18 -15.61 1.83
N GLU A 136 0.69 -16.56 2.17
CA GLU A 136 1.99 -16.26 2.78
C GLU A 136 2.90 -15.47 1.83
N ALA A 137 2.95 -15.81 0.55
CA ALA A 137 3.71 -15.07 -0.46
C ALA A 137 3.20 -13.63 -0.63
N ALA A 138 1.88 -13.42 -0.62
CA ALA A 138 1.27 -12.09 -0.66
C ALA A 138 1.64 -11.26 0.58
N LEU A 139 1.54 -11.85 1.78
CA LEU A 139 1.97 -11.22 3.03
C LEU A 139 3.46 -10.91 3.04
N LEU A 140 4.30 -11.82 2.55
CA LEU A 140 5.75 -11.63 2.44
C LEU A 140 6.09 -10.53 1.46
N THR A 141 5.37 -10.41 0.34
CA THR A 141 5.57 -9.32 -0.64
C THR A 141 5.19 -7.98 -0.02
N TRP A 142 4.04 -7.90 0.64
CA TRP A 142 3.60 -6.70 1.35
C TRP A 142 4.57 -6.31 2.48
N ARG A 143 5.03 -7.30 3.26
CA ARG A 143 6.06 -7.11 4.30
C ARG A 143 7.37 -6.67 3.68
N LYS A 144 7.88 -7.31 2.63
CA LYS A 144 9.12 -6.91 1.96
C LYS A 144 9.03 -5.48 1.44
N ASN A 145 7.91 -5.09 0.83
CA ASN A 145 7.72 -3.72 0.35
C ASN A 145 7.72 -2.71 1.50
N ARG A 146 7.13 -3.05 2.65
CA ARG A 146 7.08 -2.17 3.84
C ARG A 146 8.34 -2.18 4.70
N VAL A 147 8.99 -3.33 4.81
CA VAL A 147 10.19 -3.58 5.59
C VAL A 147 11.40 -3.02 4.85
N ALA A 148 11.52 -3.22 3.52
CA ALA A 148 12.51 -2.50 2.71
C ALA A 148 12.31 -0.97 2.83
N ALA A 149 11.06 -0.50 2.79
CA ALA A 149 10.74 0.91 3.02
C ALA A 149 10.95 1.42 4.47
N CYS A 150 11.36 0.58 5.44
CA CYS A 150 11.54 1.01 6.84
C CYS A 150 12.88 0.59 7.47
N GLU A 151 13.46 -0.55 7.11
CA GLU A 151 14.75 -1.04 7.63
C GLU A 151 15.93 -0.29 7.03
N ASP A 152 15.90 -0.01 5.72
CA ASP A 152 17.02 0.68 5.04
C ASP A 152 17.18 2.12 5.55
N HIS A 153 16.08 2.78 5.89
CA HIS A 153 16.07 4.11 6.50
C HIS A 153 16.71 4.14 7.90
N LYS A 154 16.46 3.13 8.73
CA LYS A 154 17.07 3.04 10.08
C LYS A 154 18.54 2.65 10.03
N SER A 155 18.90 1.72 9.14
CA SER A 155 20.29 1.30 8.93
C SER A 155 21.17 2.44 8.43
N MET A 156 20.72 3.20 7.42
CA MET A 156 21.51 4.30 6.86
C MET A 156 21.64 5.49 7.82
N ALA A 157 20.60 5.79 8.62
CA ALA A 157 20.70 6.82 9.65
C ALA A 157 21.74 6.47 10.72
N ALA A 158 21.78 5.21 11.15
CA ALA A 158 22.77 4.71 12.10
C ALA A 158 24.19 4.73 11.52
N ALA A 159 24.37 4.22 10.30
CA ALA A 159 25.66 4.23 9.60
C ALA A 159 26.19 5.66 9.39
N MET A 160 25.31 6.59 8.97
CA MET A 160 25.66 8.01 8.80
C MET A 160 26.08 8.65 10.12
N LYS A 161 25.34 8.39 11.20
CA LYS A 161 25.70 8.88 12.54
C LYS A 161 27.08 8.36 12.96
N GLY A 162 27.32 7.07 12.82
CA GLY A 162 28.63 6.48 13.16
C GLY A 162 29.77 7.03 12.32
N TYR A 163 29.56 7.23 11.01
CA TYR A 163 30.55 7.85 10.13
C TYR A 163 30.92 9.26 10.57
N ILE A 164 29.92 10.10 10.91
CA ILE A 164 30.17 11.47 11.39
C ILE A 164 30.95 11.45 12.71
N GLU A 165 30.58 10.57 13.64
CA GLU A 165 31.26 10.41 14.93
C GLU A 165 32.72 9.97 14.77
N ARG A 166 33.03 9.08 13.82
CA ARG A 166 34.39 8.58 13.57
C ARG A 166 35.29 9.54 12.79
N THR A 167 34.73 10.22 11.80
CA THR A 167 35.51 11.04 10.85
C THR A 167 35.56 12.52 11.23
N GLY A 168 34.65 12.98 12.09
CA GLY A 168 34.50 14.41 12.39
C GLY A 168 33.95 15.23 11.21
N ASP A 169 33.27 14.58 10.24
CA ASP A 169 32.68 15.24 9.07
C ASP A 169 31.69 16.34 9.52
N VAL A 170 31.80 17.53 8.92
CA VAL A 170 31.04 18.75 9.27
C VAL A 170 29.60 18.75 8.75
N GLN A 171 29.11 17.61 8.26
CA GLN A 171 27.72 17.44 7.85
C GLN A 171 26.78 17.52 9.07
N HIS A 172 26.47 18.74 9.49
CA HIS A 172 25.56 19.03 10.59
C HIS A 172 24.14 19.29 10.09
N GLY A 173 23.17 18.62 10.73
CA GLY A 173 21.74 18.76 10.46
C GLY A 173 21.35 18.29 9.06
N PHE A 174 20.45 17.31 8.94
CA PHE A 174 19.92 16.82 7.66
C PHE A 174 20.89 16.00 6.77
N ALA A 175 22.06 15.56 7.27
CA ALA A 175 22.99 14.69 6.52
C ALA A 175 22.27 13.48 5.88
N TYR A 176 21.44 12.81 6.67
CA TYR A 176 20.60 11.71 6.22
C TYR A 176 19.60 12.10 5.12
N SER A 177 18.91 13.25 5.27
CA SER A 177 17.94 13.72 4.29
C SER A 177 18.60 14.07 2.95
N ASN A 178 19.80 14.63 3.01
CA ASN A 178 20.60 14.94 1.83
C ASN A 178 21.06 13.66 1.14
N GLU A 179 21.47 12.65 1.91
CA GLU A 179 21.86 11.35 1.39
C GLU A 179 20.69 10.61 0.72
N CYS A 180 19.53 10.59 1.38
CA CYS A 180 18.30 10.02 0.82
C CYS A 180 17.89 10.73 -0.49
N SER A 181 17.98 12.07 -0.53
CA SER A 181 17.69 12.85 -1.74
C SER A 181 18.66 12.53 -2.87
N PHE A 182 19.94 12.34 -2.56
CA PHE A 182 20.97 11.94 -3.52
C PHE A 182 20.69 10.55 -4.11
N LEU A 183 20.43 9.54 -3.27
CA LEU A 183 20.15 8.17 -3.72
C LEU A 183 18.86 8.10 -4.55
N ASN A 184 17.79 8.75 -4.10
CA ASN A 184 16.55 8.84 -4.86
C ASN A 184 16.80 9.54 -6.21
N GLY A 185 17.68 10.56 -6.25
CA GLY A 185 18.07 11.23 -7.49
C GLY A 185 18.76 10.32 -8.49
N LEU A 186 19.68 9.46 -8.03
CA LEU A 186 20.33 8.45 -8.88
C LEU A 186 19.32 7.45 -9.47
N VAL A 187 18.35 7.01 -8.67
CA VAL A 187 17.32 6.05 -9.08
C VAL A 187 16.35 6.65 -10.10
N LEU A 188 15.93 7.90 -9.88
CA LEU A 188 14.92 8.57 -10.70
C LEU A 188 15.51 9.26 -11.93
N GLY A 189 16.83 9.44 -11.98
CA GLY A 189 17.52 10.23 -13.01
C GLY A 189 17.31 11.74 -12.90
N LEU A 190 16.57 12.20 -11.89
CA LEU A 190 16.29 13.61 -11.61
C LEU A 190 15.96 13.83 -10.13
N HIS A 191 15.97 15.09 -9.71
CA HIS A 191 15.80 15.41 -8.29
C HIS A 191 14.39 15.00 -7.77
N PRO A 192 14.27 14.34 -6.60
CA PRO A 192 13.00 13.79 -6.09
C PRO A 192 11.84 14.79 -6.01
N ARG A 193 12.12 16.05 -5.62
CA ARG A 193 11.10 17.12 -5.59
C ARG A 193 10.55 17.45 -6.97
N THR A 194 11.42 17.47 -7.99
CA THR A 194 11.02 17.71 -9.38
C THR A 194 10.21 16.55 -9.91
N TRP A 195 10.61 15.32 -9.57
CA TRP A 195 9.89 14.10 -9.93
C TRP A 195 8.48 14.06 -9.33
N ALA A 196 8.38 14.37 -8.03
CA ALA A 196 7.10 14.45 -7.33
C ALA A 196 6.15 15.48 -7.98
N LYS A 197 6.68 16.66 -8.34
CA LYS A 197 5.92 17.70 -9.04
C LYS A 197 5.43 17.25 -10.42
N GLN A 198 6.25 16.50 -11.17
CA GLN A 198 5.86 15.97 -12.48
C GLN A 198 4.75 14.90 -12.40
N LYS A 199 4.70 14.18 -11.28
CA LYS A 199 3.71 13.13 -11.01
C LYS A 199 2.49 13.61 -10.24
N ASP A 200 2.45 14.90 -9.87
CA ASP A 200 1.42 15.51 -9.02
C ASP A 200 1.23 14.77 -7.68
N ILE A 201 2.34 14.37 -7.05
CA ILE A 201 2.34 13.65 -5.77
C ILE A 201 3.11 14.41 -4.69
N SER A 202 2.87 14.07 -3.43
CA SER A 202 3.64 14.61 -2.31
C SER A 202 5.09 14.12 -2.33
N VAL A 203 6.04 14.98 -1.97
CA VAL A 203 7.47 14.64 -1.85
C VAL A 203 7.71 13.49 -0.87
N LYS A 204 6.82 13.31 0.12
CA LYS A 204 6.89 12.21 1.09
C LYS A 204 6.56 10.84 0.47
N GLN A 205 5.86 10.82 -0.67
CA GLN A 205 5.36 9.61 -1.32
C GLN A 205 6.23 9.17 -2.52
N VAL A 206 7.41 9.78 -2.71
CA VAL A 206 8.27 9.49 -3.87
C VAL A 206 8.61 8.01 -3.97
N ARG A 207 8.97 7.35 -2.86
CA ARG A 207 9.30 5.92 -2.84
C ARG A 207 8.08 5.04 -3.07
N ASP A 208 6.91 5.45 -2.61
CA ASP A 208 5.65 4.71 -2.79
C ASP A 208 5.24 4.61 -4.26
N HIS A 209 5.71 5.56 -5.10
CA HIS A 209 5.40 5.62 -6.53
C HIS A 209 6.55 5.12 -7.42
N MET A 210 7.63 4.59 -6.83
CA MET A 210 8.69 3.94 -7.60
C MET A 210 8.22 2.57 -8.12
N ASN A 211 8.64 2.21 -9.33
CA ASN A 211 8.38 0.88 -9.87
C ASN A 211 9.32 -0.17 -9.23
N VAL A 212 9.09 -1.45 -9.56
CA VAL A 212 9.83 -2.59 -8.99
C VAL A 212 11.34 -2.48 -9.24
N ASP A 213 11.75 -2.05 -10.43
CA ASP A 213 13.18 -1.90 -10.78
C ASP A 213 13.83 -0.74 -10.03
N GLN A 214 13.13 0.39 -9.91
CA GLN A 214 13.58 1.56 -9.16
C GLN A 214 13.76 1.24 -7.68
N LEU A 215 12.81 0.52 -7.07
CA LEU A 215 12.92 0.06 -5.69
C LEU A 215 14.09 -0.91 -5.51
N ALA A 216 14.31 -1.82 -6.47
CA ALA A 216 15.44 -2.75 -6.42
C ALA A 216 16.79 -2.04 -6.55
N LEU A 217 16.91 -1.02 -7.41
CA LEU A 217 18.12 -0.19 -7.51
C LEU A 217 18.33 0.64 -6.23
N LEU A 218 17.27 1.21 -5.67
CA LEU A 218 17.34 1.98 -4.44
C LEU A 218 17.89 1.14 -3.28
N ALA A 219 17.29 -0.02 -3.02
CA ALA A 219 17.75 -0.94 -1.98
C ALA A 219 19.20 -1.40 -2.23
N TYR A 220 19.56 -1.63 -3.50
CA TYR A 220 20.93 -1.95 -3.88
C TYR A 220 21.90 -0.84 -3.46
N LEU A 221 21.59 0.43 -3.77
CA LEU A 221 22.44 1.57 -3.44
C LEU A 221 22.49 1.87 -1.95
N GLU A 222 21.36 1.79 -1.23
CA GLU A 222 21.29 2.04 0.22
C GLU A 222 22.20 1.07 0.98
N SER A 223 22.12 -0.22 0.67
CA SER A 223 23.00 -1.24 1.27
C SER A 223 24.49 -0.93 1.06
N ARG A 224 24.90 -0.52 -0.14
CA ARG A 224 26.33 -0.20 -0.41
C ARG A 224 26.74 1.10 0.23
N ASN A 225 25.82 2.07 0.32
CA ASN A 225 26.10 3.32 0.99
C ASN A 225 26.41 3.10 2.48
N CYS A 226 25.60 2.27 3.17
CA CYS A 226 25.89 1.86 4.55
C CYS A 226 27.29 1.25 4.66
N THR A 227 27.64 0.29 3.79
CA THR A 227 28.99 -0.30 3.80
C THR A 227 30.10 0.72 3.58
N LEU A 228 29.92 1.68 2.66
CA LEU A 228 30.91 2.72 2.41
C LEU A 228 31.05 3.69 3.60
N LEU A 229 29.95 3.98 4.29
CA LEU A 229 29.96 4.75 5.55
C LEU A 229 30.68 4.00 6.66
N ASP A 230 30.45 2.69 6.79
CA ASP A 230 31.11 1.83 7.78
C ASP A 230 32.62 1.68 7.54
N LEU A 231 33.05 1.81 6.28
CA LEU A 231 34.46 1.84 5.87
C LEU A 231 35.09 3.24 5.93
N ASP A 232 34.38 4.22 6.49
CA ASP A 232 34.82 5.62 6.61
C ASP A 232 35.23 6.25 5.28
N THR A 233 34.54 5.84 4.20
CA THR A 233 34.82 6.37 2.86
C THR A 233 34.38 7.83 2.79
N LEU A 234 35.32 8.72 2.43
CA LEU A 234 35.05 10.15 2.25
C LEU A 234 33.83 10.40 1.34
N THR A 235 33.02 11.38 1.72
CA THR A 235 31.75 11.72 1.04
C THR A 235 31.86 11.88 -0.48
N THR A 236 32.92 12.52 -0.98
CA THR A 236 33.15 12.71 -2.42
C THR A 236 33.38 11.39 -3.16
N VAL A 237 34.25 10.54 -2.60
CA VAL A 237 34.57 9.22 -3.13
C VAL A 237 33.33 8.31 -3.06
N ARG A 238 32.60 8.34 -1.95
CA ARG A 238 31.37 7.57 -1.74
C ARG A 238 30.32 7.89 -2.80
N LYS A 239 30.02 9.17 -3.02
CA LYS A 239 29.04 9.60 -4.03
C LYS A 239 29.45 9.21 -5.45
N THR A 240 30.74 9.29 -5.76
CA THR A 240 31.29 8.85 -7.06
C THR A 240 31.07 7.36 -7.27
N LYS A 241 31.46 6.54 -6.28
CA LYS A 241 31.26 5.07 -6.32
C LYS A 241 29.79 4.69 -6.46
N LEU A 242 28.90 5.33 -5.71
CA LEU A 242 27.46 5.06 -5.79
C LEU A 242 26.88 5.40 -7.17
N THR A 243 27.34 6.49 -7.78
CA THR A 243 26.93 6.88 -9.14
C THR A 243 27.38 5.83 -10.16
N GLU A 244 28.63 5.37 -10.08
CA GLU A 244 29.17 4.33 -10.94
C GLU A 244 28.42 2.99 -10.76
N LEU A 245 28.13 2.61 -9.52
CA LEU A 245 27.36 1.42 -9.19
C LEU A 245 25.93 1.49 -9.77
N ALA A 246 25.28 2.66 -9.70
CA ALA A 246 23.97 2.87 -10.29
C ALA A 246 24.00 2.69 -11.82
N GLN A 247 24.99 3.30 -12.49
CA GLN A 247 25.18 3.16 -13.94
C GLN A 247 25.40 1.71 -14.35
N ARG A 248 26.29 0.98 -13.65
CA ARG A 248 26.56 -0.44 -13.91
C ARG A 248 25.32 -1.31 -13.72
N TRP A 249 24.54 -1.05 -12.68
CA TRP A 249 23.30 -1.77 -12.42
C TRP A 249 22.30 -1.60 -13.57
N LEU A 250 22.14 -0.36 -14.05
CA LEU A 250 21.24 -0.04 -15.17
C LEU A 250 21.70 -0.73 -16.46
N VAL A 251 23.00 -0.67 -16.79
CA VAL A 251 23.57 -1.34 -17.98
C VAL A 251 23.32 -2.84 -17.95
N LYS A 252 23.52 -3.50 -16.79
CA LYS A 252 23.34 -4.95 -16.66
C LYS A 252 21.89 -5.41 -16.90
N ARG A 253 20.90 -4.59 -16.54
CA ARG A 253 19.48 -4.94 -16.73
C ARG A 253 18.90 -4.51 -18.07
N VAL A 254 19.35 -3.38 -18.62
CA VAL A 254 18.87 -2.89 -19.93
C VAL A 254 19.60 -3.58 -21.09
N GLY A 255 20.88 -3.90 -20.93
CA GLY A 255 21.71 -4.55 -21.95
C GLY A 255 21.60 -6.08 -22.00
N GLY A 256 20.86 -6.72 -21.09
CA GLY A 256 20.61 -8.16 -21.10
C GLY A 256 19.36 -8.60 -21.88
N SER A 257 18.71 -7.64 -22.56
CA SER A 257 17.46 -7.82 -23.32
C SER A 257 17.67 -7.66 -24.83
N ALA A 258 18.88 -7.98 -25.32
CA ALA A 258 19.23 -7.97 -26.75
C ALA A 258 19.65 -9.37 -27.19
#